data_AF-J3CS30-F1
#
_entry.id   AF-J3CS30-F1
#
_cell.length_a   1.000
_cell.length_b   1.000
_cell.length_c   1.000
_cell.angle_alpha   90.00
_cell.angle_beta   90.00
_cell.angle_gamma   90.00
#
_symmetry.space_group_name_H-M   'P 1'
#
loop_
_entity.id
_entity.type
_entity.pdbx_description
1 polymer ?
#
loop_
_entity_poly.entity_id
_entity_poly.type
_entity_poly.pdbx_seq_one_letter_code
_entity_poly.pdbx_strand_id
1 'polypeptide(L)' 'METPALIFLVVSCAISFGLGRLFVHFRDKKRKKAAEEREAQALRNRPPEPESLNKAKRKRQLQQAAKGKR' A
#
# COMPACT_ATOMS: atom_id res chain seq x y z
N MET A 1 -3.47 46.90 23.42
CA MET A 1 -4.15 45.60 23.54
C MET A 1 -4.04 44.74 22.25
N GLU A 2 -3.06 44.99 21.37
CA GLU A 2 -2.99 44.38 20.01
C GLU A 2 -2.16 43.08 19.97
N THR A 3 -1.14 43.00 20.81
CA THR A 3 -0.20 41.87 20.90
C THR A 3 -0.85 40.53 21.23
N PRO A 4 -1.77 40.41 22.21
CA PRO A 4 -2.40 39.12 22.49
C PRO A 4 -3.27 38.63 21.32
N ALA A 5 -3.94 39.54 20.60
CA ALA A 5 -4.73 39.18 19.43
C ALA A 5 -3.88 38.59 18.30
N LEU A 6 -2.71 39.18 18.05
CA LEU A 6 -1.73 38.65 17.09
C LEU A 6 -1.20 37.27 17.50
N ILE A 7 -0.93 37.06 18.79
CA ILE A 7 -0.48 35.75 19.30
C ILE A 7 -1.56 34.69 19.09
N PHE A 8 -2.82 34.99 19.44
CA PHE A 8 -3.94 34.05 19.21
C PHE A 8 -4.14 33.73 17.73
N LEU A 9 -4.00 34.72 16.84
CA LEU A 9 -4.06 34.51 15.40
C LEU A 9 -2.97 33.53 14.94
N VAL A 10 -1.72 33.75 15.33
CA VAL A 10 -0.60 32.88 14.93
C VAL A 10 -0.76 31.47 15.49
N VAL A 11 -1.19 31.33 16.75
CA VAL A 11 -1.42 30.04 17.38
C VAL A 11 -2.56 29.28 16.71
N SER A 12 -3.67 29.95 16.40
CA SER A 12 -4.80 29.33 15.70
C SER A 12 -4.44 28.87 14.28
N CYS A 13 -3.62 29.65 13.57
CA CYS A 13 -3.06 29.28 12.28
C CYS A 13 -2.15 28.06 12.38
N ALA A 14 -1.25 28.02 13.37
CA ALA A 14 -0.33 26.90 13.58
C ALA A 14 -1.08 25.60 13.90
N ILE A 15 -2.11 25.65 14.74
CA ILE A 15 -2.94 24.48 15.09
C ILE A 15 -3.69 23.98 13.87
N SER A 16 -4.32 24.89 13.11
CA SER A 16 -5.08 24.53 11.90
C SER A 16 -4.19 23.90 10.83
N PHE A 17 -2.99 24.46 10.62
CA PHE A 17 -2.01 23.91 9.69
C PHE A 17 -1.46 22.55 10.15
N GLY A 18 -1.17 22.41 11.44
CA GLY A 18 -0.70 21.17 12.05
C GLY A 18 -1.70 20.03 11.87
N LEU A 19 -2.98 20.28 12.17
CA LEU A 19 -4.06 19.30 11.99
C LEU A 19 -4.28 18.94 10.53
N GLY A 20 -4.29 19.92 9.62
CA GLY A 20 -4.41 19.68 8.19
C GLY A 20 -3.28 18.79 7.65
N ARG A 21 -2.03 19.07 8.05
CA ARG A 21 -0.86 18.28 7.66
C ARG A 21 -0.88 16.88 8.25
N LEU A 22 -1.33 16.74 9.50
CA LEU A 22 -1.53 15.44 10.14
C LEU A 22 -2.57 14.60 9.37
N PHE A 23 -3.71 15.22 9.01
CA PHE A 23 -4.79 14.55 8.29
C PHE A 23 -4.35 14.07 6.91
N VAL A 24 -3.59 14.89 6.18
CA VAL A 24 -2.98 14.50 4.89
C VAL A 24 -2.00 13.34 5.07
N HIS A 25 -1.11 13.41 6.06
CA HIS A 25 -0.16 12.32 6.35
C HIS A 25 -0.86 11.01 6.69
N PHE A 26 -1.91 11.04 7.51
CA PHE A 26 -2.70 9.84 7.83
C PHE A 26 -3.49 9.33 6.62
N ARG A 27 -3.98 10.22 5.74
CA ARG A 27 -4.66 9.85 4.50
C ARG A 27 -3.71 9.15 3.52
N ASP A 28 -2.50 9.68 3.36
CA ASP A 28 -1.48 9.07 2.51
C ASP A 28 -0.99 7.74 3.09
N LYS A 29 -0.86 7.65 4.42
CA LYS A 29 -0.51 6.39 5.09
C LYS A 29 -1.60 5.32 4.91
N LYS A 30 -2.89 5.69 4.94
CA LYS A 30 -4.00 4.77 4.60
C LYS A 30 -3.96 4.33 3.14
N ARG A 31 -3.65 5.22 2.19
CA ARG A 31 -3.52 4.86 0.78
C ARG A 31 -2.36 3.91 0.52
N LYS A 32 -1.22 4.12 1.20
CA LYS A 32 -0.07 3.20 1.13
C LYS A 32 -0.41 1.82 1.68
N LYS A 33 -1.06 1.74 2.86
CA LYS A 33 -1.52 0.45 3.42
C LYS A 33 -2.51 -0.28 2.52
N ALA A 34 -3.47 0.43 1.93
CA ALA A 34 -4.43 -0.17 1.01
C ALA A 34 -3.78 -0.65 -0.30
N ALA A 35 -2.70 0.00 -0.76
CA ALA A 35 -1.93 -0.46 -1.91
C ALA A 35 -1.12 -1.73 -1.56
N GLU A 36 -0.49 -1.75 -0.38
CA GLU A 36 0.28 -2.89 0.12
C GLU A 36 -0.60 -4.12 0.38
N GLU A 37 -1.82 -3.93 0.93
CA GLU A 37 -2.81 -4.99 1.07
C GLU A 37 -3.31 -5.52 -0.28
N ARG A 38 -3.43 -4.65 -1.29
CA ARG A 38 -3.79 -5.07 -2.66
C ARG A 38 -2.66 -5.84 -3.34
N GLU A 39 -1.40 -5.44 -3.14
CA GLU A 39 -0.24 -6.17 -3.63
C GLU A 39 -0.09 -7.54 -2.96
N ALA A 40 -0.29 -7.61 -1.64
CA ALA A 40 -0.29 -8.87 -0.89
C ALA A 40 -1.42 -9.80 -1.34
N GLN A 41 -2.62 -9.27 -1.60
CA GLN A 41 -3.73 -10.04 -2.16
C GLN A 41 -3.47 -10.47 -3.62
N ALA A 42 -2.83 -9.62 -4.44
CA ALA A 42 -2.48 -9.94 -5.81
C ALA A 42 -1.41 -11.03 -5.91
N LEU A 43 -0.43 -11.02 -5.00
CA LEU A 43 0.57 -12.09 -4.88
C LEU A 43 -0.07 -13.43 -4.47
N ARG A 44 -1.03 -13.39 -3.54
CA ARG A 44 -1.73 -14.60 -3.06
C ARG A 44 -2.68 -15.19 -4.09
N ASN A 45 -3.33 -14.36 -4.90
CA ASN A 45 -4.28 -14.78 -5.93
C ASN A 45 -3.65 -14.89 -7.32
N ARG A 46 -2.32 -14.79 -7.46
CA ARG A 46 -1.66 -14.90 -8.77
C ARG A 46 -2.04 -16.26 -9.37
N PRO A 47 -2.77 -16.29 -10.49
CA PRO A 47 -3.15 -17.54 -11.11
C PRO A 47 -1.88 -18.27 -11.56
N PRO A 48 -1.88 -19.61 -11.55
CA PRO A 48 -0.78 -20.39 -12.10
C PRO A 48 -0.55 -19.95 -13.55
N GLU A 49 0.72 -19.69 -13.90
CA GLU A 49 1.08 -19.26 -15.25
C GLU A 49 0.56 -20.27 -16.30
N PRO A 50 0.18 -19.80 -17.49
CA PRO A 50 -0.33 -20.67 -18.55
C PRO A 50 0.67 -21.78 -18.86
N GLU A 51 0.15 -22.98 -19.14
CA GLU A 51 0.97 -24.14 -19.49
C GLU A 51 1.87 -23.79 -20.68
N SER A 52 3.18 -24.03 -20.54
CA SER A 52 4.09 -23.74 -21.64
C SER A 52 3.78 -24.62 -22.85
N LEU A 53 3.68 -24.02 -24.05
CA LEU A 53 3.45 -24.76 -25.31
C LEU A 53 4.57 -25.73 -25.68
N ASN A 54 5.76 -25.58 -25.08
CA ASN A 54 6.90 -26.45 -25.33
C ASN A 54 6.86 -27.69 -24.42
N LYS A 55 6.79 -28.89 -25.01
CA LYS A 55 6.64 -30.19 -24.32
C LYS A 55 7.68 -30.41 -23.20
N ALA A 56 8.92 -29.99 -23.43
CA ALA A 56 9.99 -30.13 -22.45
C ALA A 56 9.80 -29.21 -21.23
N LYS A 57 9.33 -27.97 -21.45
CA LYS A 57 9.05 -27.01 -20.38
C LYS A 57 7.79 -27.41 -19.59
N ARG A 58 6.77 -27.96 -20.26
CA ARG A 58 5.54 -28.46 -19.63
C ARG A 58 5.82 -29.58 -18.63
N LYS A 59 6.69 -30.54 -18.99
CA LYS A 59 7.10 -31.62 -18.09
C LYS A 59 7.79 -31.10 -16.82
N ARG A 60 8.60 -30.04 -16.94
CA ARG A 60 9.27 -29.38 -15.80
C ARG A 60 8.27 -28.64 -14.91
N GLN A 61 7.31 -27.91 -15.48
CA GLN A 61 6.23 -27.25 -14.74
C GLN A 61 5.38 -28.26 -13.93
N LEU A 62 5.01 -29.39 -14.54
CA LEU A 62 4.23 -30.45 -13.86
C LEU A 62 4.99 -31.10 -12.69
N GLN A 63 6.30 -31.32 -12.83
CA GLN A 63 7.13 -31.86 -11.74
C GLN A 63 7.29 -30.88 -10.58
N GLN A 64 7.39 -29.58 -10.87
CA GLN A 64 7.47 -28.53 -9.84
C GLN A 64 6.13 -28.37 -9.12
N ALA A 65 5.00 -28.40 -9.84
CA ALA A 65 3.66 -28.38 -9.26
C ALA A 65 3.37 -29.61 -8.38
N ALA A 66 3.87 -30.79 -8.76
CA ALA A 66 3.74 -32.01 -7.95
C ALA A 66 4.61 -31.98 -6.68
N LYS A 67 5.76 -31.31 -6.70
CA LYS A 67 6.64 -31.17 -5.52
C LYS A 67 6.16 -30.11 -4.54
N GLY A 68 5.55 -29.01 -5.00
CA GLY A 68 5.03 -27.94 -4.14
C GLY A 68 3.70 -28.24 -3.45
N LYS A 69 3.10 -29.42 -3.69
CA LYS A 69 1.84 -29.89 -3.07
C LYS A 69 2.05 -30.85 -1.89
N ARG A 70 3.30 -31.13 -1.50
CA ARG A 70 3.62 -31.93 -0.30
C ARG A 70 3.93 -31.02 0.89
#